data_AF-A0A7W9JHS5-F1
#
_entry.id   AF-A0A7W9JHS5-F1
#
_cell.length_a   1.000
_cell.length_b   1.000
_cell.length_c   1.000
_cell.angle_alpha   90.00
_cell.angle_beta   90.00
_cell.angle_gamma   90.00
#
_symmetry.space_group_name_H-M   'P 1'
#
loop_
_entity.id
_entity.type
_entity.pdbx_description
1 polymer ?
#
loop_
_entity_poly.entity_id
_entity_poly.type
_entity_poly.pdbx_seq_one_letter_code
_entity_poly.pdbx_strand_id
1 'polypeptide(L)'
;MRILYYGLLRVALFFVLWWVGLQLGLGMVMATLAAAILTFAVSYLFLGRLRRGASQDLSAAWEGRPGRRGRTEAADAEAEDAYTQGRFRE
;
A
#
# COMPACT_ATOMS: atom_id res chain seq x y z
N MET A 1 -10.65 1.37 -7.34
CA MET A 1 -11.06 0.82 -6.02
C MET A 1 -10.16 -0.35 -5.54
N ARG A 2 -8.91 -0.47 -6.00
CA ARG A 2 -8.04 -1.61 -5.59
C ARG A 2 -7.63 -1.52 -4.12
N ILE A 3 -7.63 -0.33 -3.54
CA ILE A 3 -7.39 -0.07 -2.12
C ILE A 3 -8.40 -0.79 -1.22
N LEU A 4 -9.70 -0.79 -1.57
CA LEU A 4 -10.73 -1.43 -0.76
C LEU A 4 -10.59 -2.97 -0.79
N TYR A 5 -10.37 -3.54 -1.98
CA TYR A 5 -10.10 -4.97 -2.11
C TYR A 5 -8.83 -5.40 -1.38
N TYR A 6 -7.77 -4.60 -1.47
CA TYR A 6 -6.51 -4.84 -0.77
C TYR A 6 -6.69 -4.81 0.76
N GLY A 7 -7.38 -3.79 1.26
CA GLY A 7 -7.69 -3.66 2.69
C GLY A 7 -8.56 -4.81 3.20
N LEU A 8 -9.62 -5.14 2.48
CA LEU A 8 -10.52 -6.23 2.84
C LEU A 8 -9.80 -7.58 2.86
N LEU A 9 -8.95 -7.85 1.89
CA LEU A 9 -8.16 -9.09 1.83
C LEU A 9 -7.24 -9.22 3.05
N ARG A 10 -6.59 -8.13 3.48
CA ARG A 10 -5.75 -8.13 4.68
C ARG A 10 -6.54 -8.45 5.95
N VAL A 11 -7.71 -7.83 6.10
CA VAL A 11 -8.57 -8.04 7.26
C VAL A 11 -9.08 -9.48 7.29
N ALA A 12 -9.56 -10.00 6.15
CA ALA A 12 -10.02 -11.38 6.04
C ALA A 12 -8.89 -12.38 6.37
N LEU A 13 -7.70 -12.17 5.80
CA LEU A 13 -6.53 -13.00 6.08
C LEU A 13 -6.15 -12.99 7.56
N PHE A 14 -6.19 -11.83 8.21
CA PHE A 14 -5.93 -11.71 9.64
C PHE A 14 -6.90 -12.55 10.46
N PHE A 15 -8.20 -12.45 10.22
CA PHE A 15 -9.19 -13.21 10.97
C PHE A 15 -9.06 -14.72 10.75
N VAL A 16 -8.71 -15.16 9.54
CA VAL A 16 -8.45 -16.58 9.24
C VAL A 16 -7.25 -17.08 10.05
N LEU A 17 -6.12 -16.36 10.02
CA LEU A 17 -4.91 -16.76 10.75
C LEU A 17 -5.11 -16.69 12.27
N TRP A 18 -5.83 -15.69 12.75
CA TRP A 18 -6.17 -15.53 14.16
C TRP A 18 -7.04 -16.68 14.66
N TRP A 19 -8.09 -17.02 13.90
CA TRP A 19 -8.95 -18.17 14.18
C TRP A 19 -8.15 -19.47 14.26
N VAL A 20 -7.27 -19.72 13.29
CA VAL A 20 -6.36 -20.87 13.31
C VAL A 20 -5.48 -20.87 14.56
N GLY A 21 -4.93 -19.71 14.95
CA GLY A 21 -4.13 -19.57 16.18
C GLY A 21 -4.92 -19.90 17.45
N LEU A 22 -6.21 -19.54 17.51
CA LEU A 22 -7.09 -19.92 18.62
C LEU A 22 -7.34 -21.43 18.66
N GLN A 23 -7.56 -22.08 17.51
CA GLN A 23 -7.72 -23.54 17.43
C GLN A 23 -6.46 -24.31 17.86
N LEU A 24 -5.29 -23.69 17.71
CA LEU A 24 -3.99 -24.24 18.15
C LEU A 24 -3.71 -23.99 19.65
N GLY A 25 -4.61 -23.33 20.38
CA GLY A 25 -4.46 -23.11 21.82
C GLY A 25 -3.43 -22.03 22.21
N LEU A 26 -3.02 -21.16 21.29
CA LEU A 26 -2.07 -20.07 21.58
C LEU A 26 -2.64 -19.04 22.59
N GLY A 27 -3.95 -19.03 22.80
CA GLY A 27 -4.65 -18.00 23.56
C GLY A 27 -4.77 -16.68 22.78
N MET A 28 -5.61 -15.77 23.26
CA MET A 28 -5.97 -14.57 22.49
C MET A 28 -4.77 -13.66 22.18
N VAL A 29 -3.87 -13.45 23.14
CA VAL A 29 -2.74 -12.51 22.97
C VAL A 29 -1.75 -13.04 21.93
N MET A 30 -1.29 -14.29 22.07
CA MET A 30 -0.33 -14.85 21.10
C MET A 30 -0.94 -15.13 19.75
N ALA A 31 -2.20 -15.57 19.67
CA ALA A 31 -2.89 -15.71 18.39
C ALA A 31 -2.98 -14.36 17.66
N THR A 32 -3.26 -13.27 18.37
CA THR A 32 -3.33 -11.90 17.80
C THR A 32 -1.96 -11.45 17.28
N LEU A 33 -0.90 -11.62 18.08
CA LEU A 33 0.46 -11.27 17.67
C LEU A 33 0.93 -12.08 16.47
N ALA A 34 0.73 -13.39 16.50
CA ALA A 34 1.11 -14.28 15.40
C ALA A 34 0.34 -13.95 14.12
N ALA A 35 -0.98 -13.77 14.20
CA ALA A 35 -1.81 -13.41 13.06
C ALA A 35 -1.44 -12.04 12.48
N ALA A 36 -1.10 -11.05 13.31
CA ALA A 36 -0.67 -9.74 12.85
C ALA A 36 0.63 -9.82 12.04
N ILE A 37 1.63 -10.53 12.56
CA ILE A 37 2.93 -10.71 11.89
C ILE A 37 2.77 -11.48 10.57
N LEU A 38 2.02 -12.60 10.59
CA LEU A 38 1.80 -13.43 9.42
C LEU A 38 1.00 -12.69 8.34
N THR A 39 -0.06 -11.98 8.72
CA THR A 39 -0.83 -11.16 7.78
C THR A 39 0.05 -10.11 7.12
N PHE A 40 0.91 -9.45 7.90
CA PHE A 40 1.83 -8.45 7.38
C PHE A 40 2.84 -9.08 6.41
N ALA A 41 3.45 -10.20 6.78
CA ALA A 41 4.41 -10.93 5.95
C ALA A 41 3.78 -11.39 4.62
N VAL A 42 2.62 -12.05 4.67
CA VAL A 42 1.89 -12.53 3.47
C VAL A 42 1.48 -11.34 2.60
N SER A 43 0.99 -10.26 3.20
CA SER A 43 0.64 -9.03 2.49
C SER A 43 1.84 -8.37 1.81
N TYR A 44 3.02 -8.52 2.39
CA TYR A 44 4.25 -7.95 1.84
C TYR A 44 4.79 -8.79 0.69
N LEU A 45 4.77 -10.12 0.83
CA LEU A 45 5.31 -11.08 -0.15
C LEU A 45 4.41 -11.23 -1.38
N PHE A 46 3.12 -11.50 -1.19
CA PHE A 46 2.23 -11.85 -2.30
C PHE A 46 1.59 -10.64 -2.98
N LEU A 47 1.58 -9.50 -2.31
CA LEU A 47 0.78 -8.36 -2.68
C LEU A 47 1.61 -7.16 -3.14
N GLY A 48 2.86 -7.37 -3.56
CA GLY A 48 3.75 -6.32 -4.06
C GLY A 48 3.25 -5.60 -5.32
N ARG A 49 2.55 -6.31 -6.22
CA ARG A 49 1.95 -5.72 -7.43
C ARG A 49 0.67 -4.92 -7.09
N LEU A 50 -0.14 -5.43 -6.16
CA LEU A 50 -1.35 -4.75 -5.70
C LEU A 50 -1.01 -3.52 -4.83
N ARG A 51 0.07 -3.58 -4.03
CA ARG A 51 0.61 -2.47 -3.25
C ARG A 51 1.05 -1.30 -4.13
N ARG A 52 1.80 -1.58 -5.21
CA ARG A 52 2.20 -0.55 -6.19
C ARG A 52 1.00 0.08 -6.89
N GLY A 53 -0.01 -0.74 -7.19
CA GLY A 53 -1.29 -0.27 -7.72
C GLY A 53 -2.07 0.61 -6.76
N ALA A 54 -2.13 0.22 -5.48
CA ALA A 54 -2.80 0.97 -4.43
C ALA A 54 -2.09 2.28 -4.10
N SER A 55 -0.75 2.34 -4.15
CA SER A 55 0.00 3.59 -3.97
C SER A 55 -0.23 4.56 -5.13
N GLN A 56 -0.34 4.05 -6.36
CA GLN A 56 -0.72 4.88 -7.52
C GLN A 56 -2.17 5.36 -7.43
N ASP A 57 -3.11 4.49 -7.06
CA ASP A 57 -4.52 4.86 -6.84
C ASP A 57 -4.64 5.91 -5.71
N LEU A 58 -3.84 5.79 -4.64
CA LEU A 58 -3.81 6.74 -3.51
C LEU A 58 -3.16 8.05 -3.91
N SER A 59 -2.06 8.02 -4.66
CA SER A 59 -1.42 9.22 -5.23
C SER A 59 -2.39 9.95 -6.15
N ALA A 60 -3.09 9.24 -7.04
CA ALA A 60 -4.08 9.82 -7.94
C ALA A 60 -5.30 10.39 -7.18
N ALA A 61 -5.74 9.74 -6.10
CA ALA A 61 -6.80 10.26 -5.24
C ALA A 61 -6.35 11.49 -4.43
N TRP A 62 -5.07 11.55 -4.04
CA TRP A 62 -4.46 12.67 -3.32
C TRP A 62 -4.16 13.86 -4.25
N GLU A 63 -3.71 13.59 -5.47
CA GLU A 63 -3.53 14.56 -6.55
C GLU A 63 -4.87 14.96 -7.19
N GLY A 64 -5.96 14.28 -6.84
CA GLY A 64 -7.34 14.49 -7.27
C GLY A 64 -7.97 15.83 -6.88
N ARG A 65 -7.17 16.85 -6.55
CA ARG A 65 -7.58 18.25 -6.68
C ARG A 65 -6.88 18.90 -7.89
N PRO A 66 -7.30 18.59 -9.13
CA PRO A 66 -6.90 19.37 -10.30
C PRO A 66 -7.52 20.76 -10.15
N GLY A 67 -6.71 21.74 -9.74
CA GLY A 67 -7.17 23.12 -9.57
C GLY A 67 -6.42 23.93 -8.52
N ARG A 68 -5.41 23.37 -7.85
CA ARG A 68 -4.62 24.14 -6.88
C ARG A 68 -3.10 24.02 -7.00
N ARG A 69 -2.61 23.41 -8.09
CA ARG A 69 -1.22 23.60 -8.50
C ARG A 69 -1.11 24.97 -9.15
N GLY A 70 -0.42 25.90 -8.48
CA GLY A 70 -0.12 27.21 -9.06
C GLY A 70 0.71 27.03 -10.34
N ARG A 71 0.62 27.97 -11.29
CA ARG A 71 1.43 27.93 -12.52
C ARG A 71 2.93 27.71 -12.24
N THR A 72 3.40 28.20 -11.10
CA THR A 72 4.77 28.02 -10.60
C THR A 72 5.06 26.56 -10.23
N GLU A 73 4.20 25.88 -9.46
CA GLU A 73 4.40 24.47 -9.10
C GLU A 73 4.39 23.52 -10.32
N ALA A 74 3.62 23.87 -11.36
CA ALA A 74 3.62 23.11 -12.61
C ALA A 74 4.92 23.33 -13.41
N ALA A 75 5.41 24.57 -13.46
CA ALA A 75 6.65 24.92 -14.15
C ALA A 75 7.89 24.35 -13.44
N ASP A 76 7.90 24.35 -12.10
CA ASP A 76 8.98 23.78 -11.30
C ASP A 76 9.04 22.26 -11.48
N ALA A 77 7.88 21.58 -11.45
CA ALA A 77 7.81 20.14 -11.71
C ALA A 77 8.30 19.77 -13.13
N GLU A 78 7.92 20.55 -14.15
CA GLU A 78 8.38 20.33 -15.53
C GLU A 78 9.90 20.54 -15.68
N ALA A 79 10.46 21.55 -14.98
CA ALA A 79 11.90 21.80 -14.97
C ALA A 79 12.69 20.69 -14.23
N GLU A 80 12.17 20.18 -13.12
CA GLU A 80 12.76 19.08 -12.34
C GLU A 80 12.71 17.75 -13.11
N ASP A 81 11.60 17.46 -13.80
CA ASP A 81 11.44 16.27 -14.64
C ASP A 81 12.39 16.31 -15.85
N ALA A 82 12.55 17.48 -16.48
CA ALA A 82 13.49 17.69 -17.59
C ALA A 82 14.95 17.47 -17.15
N TYR A 83 15.31 17.91 -15.94
CA TYR A 83 16.65 17.70 -15.40
C TYR A 83 16.92 16.22 -15.06
N THR A 84 15.90 15.49 -14.62
CA THR A 84 16.02 14.09 -14.20
C THR A 84 16.10 13.13 -15.39
N GLN A 85 15.36 13.39 -16.48
CA GLN A 85 15.41 12.55 -17.70
C GLN A 85 16.77 12.58 -18.42
N GLY A 86 17.57 13.63 -18.26
CA GLY A 86 18.90 13.76 -18.88
C GLY A 86 20.05 13.13 -18.10
N ARG A 87 19.89 12.88 -16.78
CA ARG A 87 21.01 12.54 -15.87
C ARG A 87 21.23 11.04 -15.66
N PHE A 88 20.23 10.20 -15.93
CA PHE A 88 20.26 8.75 -15.68
C PHE A 88 20.03 7.90 -16.93
N ARG A 89 20.58 8.34 -18.07
CA ARG A 89 20.59 7.55 -19.30
C ARG A 89 21.89 6.73 -19.29
N GLU A 90 21.81 5.45 -18.92
CA GLU A 90 22.84 4.45 -19.21
C GLU A 90 22.88 4.13 -20.71
#